data_AF-A0A562FQ46-F1
#
_entry.id   AF-A0A562FQ46-F1
#
_cell.length_a   1.000
_cell.length_b   1.000
_cell.length_c   1.000
_cell.angle_alpha   90.00
_cell.angle_beta   90.00
_cell.angle_gamma   90.00
#
_symmetry.space_group_name_H-M   'P 1'
#
loop_
_entity.id
_entity.type
_entity.pdbx_description
1 polymer ?
#
loop_
_entity_poly.entity_id
_entity_poly.type
_entity_poly.pdbx_seq_one_letter_code
_entity_poly.pdbx_strand_id
1 'polypeptide(L)' 'MILVRDRMGETTLYGPAPQTSYDEGRPEERLFTEVARTFDPDEIDKRLEREMRFDPDIWVIELEVDDTTFKELVSVRTL' A
#
# COMPACT_ATOMS: atom_id res chain seq x y z
N MET A 1 -4.74 -0.23 -3.42
CA MET A 1 -3.53 0.48 -2.95
C MET A 1 -3.83 1.21 -1.67
N ILE A 2 -2.85 1.31 -0.79
CA ILE A 2 -2.94 2.12 0.42
C ILE A 2 -1.79 3.12 0.38
N LEU A 3 -2.10 4.39 0.56
CA LEU A 3 -1.14 5.49 0.59
C LEU A 3 -1.12 6.03 2.02
N VAL A 4 0.05 6.10 2.63
CA VAL A 4 0.22 6.65 3.98
C VAL A 4 1.09 7.88 3.88
N ARG A 5 0.58 9.00 4.36
CA ARG A 5 1.33 10.26 4.42
C ARG A 5 1.65 10.56 5.87
N ASP A 6 2.94 10.70 6.17
CA ASP A 6 3.36 11.10 7.50
C ASP A 6 3.31 12.63 7.67
N ARG A 7 3.41 13.08 8.92
CA ARG A 7 3.40 14.52 9.25
C ARG A 7 4.60 15.31 8.72
N MET A 8 5.66 14.62 8.27
CA MET A 8 6.84 15.21 7.67
C MET A 8 6.72 15.35 6.15
N GLY A 9 5.62 14.84 5.57
CA GLY A 9 5.34 14.87 4.14
C GLY A 9 5.89 13.66 3.37
N GLU A 10 6.51 12.68 4.05
CA GLU A 10 6.92 11.43 3.42
C GLU A 10 5.67 10.60 3.08
N THR A 11 5.65 10.05 1.87
CA THR A 11 4.55 9.22 1.37
C THR A 11 5.03 7.80 1.17
N THR A 12 4.31 6.83 1.75
CA THR A 12 4.55 5.41 1.55
C THR A 12 3.37 4.79 0.80
N LEU A 13 3.65 4.09 -0.30
CA LEU A 13 2.67 3.35 -1.10
C LEU A 13 2.77 1.87 -0.79
N TYR A 14 1.64 1.27 -0.42
CA TYR A 14 1.48 -0.16 -0.21
C TYR A 14 0.58 -0.77 -1.30
N GLY A 15 1.06 -1.88 -1.87
CA GLY A 15 0.35 -2.68 -2.87
C GLY A 15 -0.08 -4.02 -2.30
N PRO A 16 -1.02 -4.74 -2.95
CA PRO A 16 -1.40 -6.08 -2.52
C PRO A 16 -0.20 -7.03 -2.58
N ALA A 17 0.01 -7.81 -1.52
CA ALA A 17 1.07 -8.81 -1.49
C ALA A 17 0.85 -9.86 -2.60
N PRO A 18 1.93 -10.40 -3.21
CA PRO A 18 1.83 -11.48 -4.18
C PRO A 18 1.06 -12.68 -3.64
N GLN A 19 0.33 -13.41 -4.49
CA GLN A 19 -0.38 -14.62 -4.07
C GLN A 19 0.54 -15.72 -3.51
N THR A 20 1.81 -15.76 -3.93
CA THR A 20 2.84 -16.65 -3.35
C THR A 20 3.17 -16.33 -1.89
N SER A 21 2.76 -15.16 -1.42
CA SER A 21 2.86 -14.72 -0.02
C SER A 21 1.61 -15.07 0.80
N TYR A 22 0.76 -15.98 0.33
CA TYR A 22 -0.34 -16.54 1.11
C TYR A 22 0.01 -18.01 1.40
N ASP A 23 0.08 -18.41 2.67
CA ASP A 23 0.14 -19.84 3.03
C ASP A 23 -1.17 -20.54 2.64
N GLU A 24 -1.17 -21.87 2.53
CA GLU A 24 -2.30 -22.71 2.07
C GLU A 24 -3.65 -22.40 2.76
N GLY A 25 -3.61 -21.78 3.94
CA GLY A 25 -4.77 -21.39 4.73
C GLY A 25 -5.63 -20.24 4.17
N ARG A 26 -5.24 -19.57 3.07
CA ARG A 26 -5.94 -18.37 2.53
C ARG A 26 -6.35 -17.40 3.65
N PRO A 27 -5.43 -16.56 4.17
CA PRO A 27 -5.82 -15.55 5.15
C PRO A 27 -7.05 -14.78 4.64
N GLU A 28 -8.08 -14.68 5.49
CA GLU A 28 -9.32 -13.95 5.17
C GLU A 28 -9.03 -12.45 4.92
N GLU A 29 -7.88 -11.97 5.39
CA GLU A 29 -7.41 -10.60 5.26
C GLU A 29 -6.48 -10.40 4.06
N ARG A 30 -6.66 -9.28 3.35
CA ARG A 30 -5.73 -8.86 2.29
C ARG A 30 -4.42 -8.41 2.92
N LEU A 31 -3.33 -9.02 2.48
CA LEU A 31 -1.97 -8.62 2.86
C LEU A 31 -1.45 -7.54 1.91
N PHE A 32 -0.67 -6.60 2.46
CA PHE A 32 -0.03 -5.54 1.70
C PHE A 32 1.49 -5.55 1.87
N THR A 33 2.22 -5.04 0.88
CA THR A 33 3.69 -4.89 0.91
C THR A 33 4.06 -3.47 0.51
N GLU A 34 5.13 -2.92 1.08
CA GLU A 34 5.66 -1.61 0.68
C GLU A 34 6.17 -1.66 -0.77
N VAL A 35 5.68 -0.74 -1.60
CA VAL A 35 6.02 -0.61 -3.03
C VAL A 35 6.95 0.58 -3.27
N ALA A 36 6.74 1.66 -2.52
CA ALA A 36 7.57 2.86 -2.58
C ALA A 36 7.44 3.66 -1.28
N ARG A 37 8.50 4.40 -0.96
CA ARG A 37 8.54 5.40 0.10
C ARG A 37 9.36 6.58 -0.41
N THR A 38 8.76 7.76 -0.45
CA THR A 38 9.36 8.92 -1.12
C THR A 38 8.75 10.23 -0.63
N PHE A 39 9.51 11.33 -0.74
CA PHE A 39 9.01 12.69 -0.56
C PHE A 39 8.50 13.31 -1.88
N ASP A 40 8.66 12.61 -3.00
CA ASP A 40 8.24 13.06 -4.33
C ASP A 40 6.85 12.53 -4.68
N PRO A 41 5.79 13.36 -4.69
CA PRO A 41 4.44 12.93 -5.03
C PRO A 41 4.32 12.45 -6.48
N ASP A 42 5.10 13.01 -7.42
CA ASP A 42 5.06 12.61 -8.83
C ASP A 42 5.48 11.15 -9.02
N GLU A 43 6.35 10.66 -8.14
CA GLU A 43 6.82 9.29 -8.15
C GLU A 43 5.70 8.29 -7.77
N ILE A 44 4.81 8.72 -6.87
CA ILE A 44 3.62 7.96 -6.45
C ILE A 44 2.56 7.98 -7.55
N ASP A 45 2.28 9.15 -8.13
CA ASP A 45 1.30 9.32 -9.21
C ASP A 45 1.64 8.44 -10.41
N LYS A 46 2.91 8.44 -10.85
CA LYS A 46 3.38 7.57 -11.94
C LYS A 46 3.16 6.08 -11.66
N ARG A 47 3.21 5.65 -10.41
CA ARG A 47 2.94 4.26 -10.02
C ARG A 47 1.45 3.98 -10.03
N LEU A 48 0.63 4.85 -9.44
CA LEU A 48 -0.82 4.72 -9.46
C LEU A 48 -1.37 4.71 -10.89
N GLU A 49 -0.86 5.54 -11.78
CA GLU A 49 -1.23 5.52 -13.20
C GLU A 49 -0.89 4.19 -13.88
N ARG A 50 0.24 3.56 -13.53
CA ARG A 50 0.59 2.23 -14.05
C ARG A 50 -0.37 1.18 -13.54
N GLU A 51 -0.71 1.21 -12.26
CA GLU A 51 -1.68 0.30 -11.65
C GLU A 51 -3.08 0.49 -12.24
N MET A 52 -3.58 1.72 -12.38
CA MET A 52 -4.88 2.02 -13.00
C MET A 52 -4.99 1.54 -14.45
N ARG A 53 -3.89 1.57 -15.21
CA ARG A 53 -3.87 1.01 -16.58
C ARG A 53 -3.95 -0.50 -16.60
N PHE A 54 -3.47 -1.17 -15.55
CA PHE A 54 -3.48 -2.62 -15.41
C PHE A 54 -4.81 -3.12 -14.83
N ASP A 55 -5.28 -2.48 -13.75
CA ASP A 55 -6.55 -2.72 -13.08
C ASP A 55 -7.36 -1.41 -13.01
N PRO A 56 -8.28 -1.18 -13.97
CA PRO A 56 -9.12 0.01 -13.98
C PRO A 56 -10.05 0.11 -12.77
N ASP A 57 -10.33 -1.01 -12.10
CA ASP A 57 -11.24 -1.10 -10.94
C ASP A 57 -10.48 -0.99 -9.61
N ILE A 58 -9.24 -0.50 -9.64
CA ILE A 58 -8.39 -0.38 -8.46
C ILE A 58 -8.94 0.64 -7.45
N TRP A 59 -8.91 0.26 -6.17
CA TRP A 59 -9.23 1.16 -5.06
C TRP A 59 -7.94 1.75 -4.49
N VAL A 60 -7.93 3.07 -4.27
CA VAL A 60 -6.84 3.78 -3.60
C VAL A 60 -7.40 4.43 -2.34
N ILE A 61 -6.77 4.14 -1.20
CA ILE A 61 -7.14 4.71 0.11
C ILE A 61 -5.93 5.47 0.62
N GLU A 62 -6.10 6.75 0.93
CA GLU A 62 -5.08 7.58 1.60
C GLU A 62 -5.38 7.65 3.11
N LEU A 63 -4.35 7.43 3.92
CA LEU A 63 -4.40 7.44 5.37
C LEU A 63 -3.35 8.42 5.92
N GLU A 64 -3.82 9.37 6.73
CA GLU A 64 -2.97 10.26 7.52
C GLU A 64 -3.07 9.85 8.99
N VAL A 65 -2.32 8.82 9.36
CA VAL A 65 -2.33 8.24 10.70
C VAL A 65 -0.89 7.96 11.16
N ASP A 66 -0.69 7.81 12.46
CA ASP A 66 0.61 7.37 12.98
C ASP A 66 0.87 5.87 12.68
N ASP A 67 2.14 5.47 12.81
CA ASP A 67 2.59 4.10 12.54
C ASP A 67 1.89 3.06 13.44
N THR A 68 1.46 3.42 14.64
CA THR A 68 0.76 2.50 15.55
C THR A 68 -0.64 2.21 15.03
N THR A 69 -1.40 3.28 14.75
CA THR A 69 -2.75 3.20 14.18
C THR A 69 -2.73 2.50 12.82
N PHE A 70 -1.74 2.78 11.97
CA PHE A 70 -1.61 2.13 10.67
C PHE A 70 -1.49 0.60 10.80
N LYS A 71 -0.66 0.11 11.73
CA LYS A 71 -0.45 -1.33 11.96
C LYS A 71 -1.68 -2.05 12.51
N GLU A 72 -2.58 -1.33 13.18
CA GLU A 72 -3.86 -1.86 13.63
C GLU A 72 -4.90 -1.95 12.50
N LEU A 73 -4.79 -1.09 11.48
CA LEU A 73 -5.73 -1.02 10.36
C LEU A 73 -5.32 -1.89 9.17
N VAL A 74 -4.02 -2.12 8.97
CA VAL A 74 -3.49 -2.70 7.74
C VAL A 74 -2.50 -3.83 8.04
N SER A 75 -2.85 -5.04 7.58
CA SER A 75 -1.99 -6.21 7.64
C SER A 75 -0.88 -6.12 6.57
N VAL A 76 0.30 -5.64 6.97
CA VAL A 76 1.49 -5.51 6.11
C VAL A 76 2.43 -6.70 6.31
N ARG A 77 2.91 -7.28 5.20
CA ARG A 77 3.96 -8.30 5.20
C ARG A 77 5.26 -7.70 4.69
N THR A 78 6.35 -7.93 5.41
CA THR A 78 7.69 -7.66 4.89
C THR A 78 8.10 -8.83 3.99
N LEU A 79 8.50 -8.55 2.75
CA LEU A 79 9.05 -9.56 1.82
C LEU A 79 10.44 -10.02 2.28
#